data_AF-K2G075-F1
#
_entry.id   AF-K2G075-F1
#
_cell.length_a   1.000
_cell.length_b   1.000
_cell.length_c   1.000
_cell.angle_alpha   90.00
_cell.angle_beta   90.00
_cell.angle_gamma   90.00
#
_symmetry.space_group_name_H-M   'P 1'
#
loop_
_entity.id
_entity.type
_entity.pdbx_description
1 polymer ?
#
loop_
_entity_poly.entity_id
_entity_poly.type
_entity_poly.pdbx_seq_one_letter_code
_entity_poly.pdbx_strand_id
1 'polypeptide(L)' 'MEVWALEAYGAAYTLQEMLTVKSDDVAGRTKVYKNIVDGEHYMESTMPEAFNVLVKEIRSLGINIELE' A
#
# COMPACT_ATOMS: atom_id res chain seq x y z
N MET A 1 15.14 -7.95 -3.44
CA MET A 1 15.13 -9.08 -4.39
C MET A 1 13.80 -9.84 -4.39
N GLU A 2 13.10 -9.96 -3.25
CA GLU A 2 11.80 -10.66 -3.16
C GLU A 2 10.69 -9.99 -4.00
N VAL A 3 10.63 -8.66 -4.01
CA VAL A 3 9.71 -7.88 -4.86
C VAL A 3 9.93 -8.21 -6.34
N TRP A 4 11.18 -8.23 -6.79
CA TRP A 4 11.52 -8.56 -8.19
C TRP A 4 11.13 -9.98 -8.59
N ALA A 5 11.17 -10.92 -7.65
CA ALA A 5 10.69 -12.27 -7.92
C ALA A 5 9.17 -12.25 -8.18
N LEU A 6 8.39 -11.57 -7.33
CA LEU A 6 6.93 -11.45 -7.50
C LEU A 6 6.55 -10.70 -8.78
N GLU A 7 7.31 -9.66 -9.14
CA GLU A 7 7.15 -8.94 -10.40
C GLU A 7 7.43 -9.83 -11.62
N ALA A 8 8.51 -10.63 -11.59
CA ALA A 8 8.83 -11.56 -12.67
C ALA A 8 7.77 -12.65 -12.86
N TYR A 9 7.12 -13.09 -11.78
CA TYR A 9 5.98 -14.01 -11.84
C TYR A 9 4.68 -13.34 -12.29
N GLY A 10 4.64 -12.01 -12.43
CA GLY A 10 3.42 -11.27 -12.76
C GLY A 10 2.37 -11.30 -11.63
N ALA A 11 2.78 -11.53 -10.39
CA ALA A 11 1.90 -11.67 -9.24
C ALA A 11 1.44 -10.30 -8.69
N ALA A 12 0.78 -9.49 -9.52
CA ALA A 12 0.41 -8.11 -9.21
C ALA A 12 -0.46 -7.98 -7.95
N TYR A 13 -1.48 -8.83 -7.78
CA TYR A 13 -2.36 -8.80 -6.60
C TYR A 13 -1.62 -9.16 -5.31
N THR A 14 -0.77 -10.18 -5.36
CA THR A 14 0.05 -10.59 -4.21
C THR A 14 1.03 -9.48 -3.83
N LEU A 15 1.66 -8.85 -4.82
CA LEU A 15 2.57 -7.75 -4.58
C LEU A 15 1.86 -6.53 -3.99
N GLN A 16 0.69 -6.16 -4.54
CA GLN A 16 -0.14 -5.08 -4.00
C GLN A 16 -0.53 -5.35 -2.55
N GLU A 17 -1.02 -6.56 -2.24
CA GLU A 17 -1.40 -6.94 -0.88
C GLU A 17 -0.23 -6.83 0.10
N MET A 18 0.95 -7.31 -0.30
CA MET A 18 2.16 -7.30 0.53
C MET A 18 2.69 -5.88 0.80
N LEU A 19 2.62 -4.98 -0.19
CA LEU A 19 3.18 -3.62 -0.10
C LEU A 19 2.19 -2.56 0.41
N THR A 20 0.89 -2.84 0.42
CA THR A 20 -0.13 -1.88 0.87
C THR A 20 -0.81 -2.39 2.15
N VAL A 21 -1.79 -3.28 2.02
CA VAL A 21 -2.72 -3.61 3.09
C VAL A 21 -2.09 -4.39 4.24
N LYS A 22 -1.04 -5.20 3.95
CA LYS A 22 -0.30 -5.94 5.00
C LYS A 22 0.75 -5.09 5.70
N SER A 23 1.40 -4.17 4.99
CA SER A 23 2.54 -3.39 5.51
C SER A 23 2.11 -2.03 6.08
N ASP A 24 1.48 -1.19 5.26
CA ASP A 24 1.60 0.27 5.38
C ASP A 24 0.27 1.03 5.32
N ASP A 25 -0.79 0.41 4.80
CA ASP A 25 -2.14 0.99 4.81
C ASP A 25 -2.81 0.77 6.18
N VAL A 26 -2.81 1.81 7.01
CA VAL A 26 -3.37 1.76 8.38
C VAL A 26 -4.87 1.47 8.37
N ALA A 27 -5.62 2.08 7.45
CA ALA A 27 -7.07 1.89 7.35
C ALA A 27 -7.42 0.54 6.72
N GLY A 28 -6.69 0.18 5.65
CA GLY A 28 -6.85 -1.08 4.93
C GLY A 28 -6.56 -2.29 5.82
N ARG A 29 -5.55 -2.23 6.70
CA ARG A 29 -5.17 -3.36 7.56
C ARG A 29 -6.29 -3.77 8.52
N THR A 30 -6.99 -2.81 9.13
CA THR A 30 -8.13 -3.10 10.01
C THR A 30 -9.32 -3.63 9.22
N LYS A 31 -9.60 -3.08 8.04
CA LYS A 31 -10.67 -3.56 7.15
C LYS A 31 -10.42 -5.01 6.73
N VAL A 32 -9.21 -5.34 6.28
CA VAL A 32 -8.88 -6.72 5.86
C VAL A 32 -8.96 -7.69 7.03
N TYR A 33 -8.53 -7.29 8.23
CA TYR A 33 -8.72 -8.11 9.42
C TYR A 33 -10.19 -8.43 9.68
N LYS A 34 -11.06 -7.41 9.60
CA LYS A 34 -12.50 -7.56 9.77
C LYS A 34 -13.10 -8.46 8.68
N ASN A 35 -12.75 -8.22 7.42
CA ASN A 35 -13.24 -8.99 6.27
C ASN A 35 -12.88 -10.48 6.39
N ILE A 36 -11.65 -10.80 6.84
CA ILE A 36 -11.23 -12.19 7.10
C ILE A 36 -12.09 -12.83 8.20
N VAL A 37 -12.41 -12.09 9.27
CA VAL A 37 -13.26 -12.58 10.37
C VAL A 37 -14.71 -12.76 9.92
N ASP A 38 -15.22 -11.86 9.10
CA ASP A 38 -16.59 -11.87 8.59
C ASP A 38 -16.79 -12.87 7.42
N GLY A 39 -15.71 -13.45 6.89
CA GLY A 39 -15.74 -14.38 5.76
C GLY A 39 -15.90 -13.71 4.39
N GLU A 40 -15.73 -12.39 4.33
CA GLU A 40 -15.77 -11.61 3.10
C GLU A 40 -14.36 -11.49 2.51
N HIS A 41 -14.16 -11.92 1.25
CA HIS A 41 -12.84 -11.92 0.62
C HIS A 41 -12.66 -10.76 -0.38
N TYR A 42 -12.96 -9.54 0.07
CA TYR A 42 -12.62 -8.33 -0.68
C TYR A 42 -11.53 -7.55 0.03
N MET A 43 -10.63 -6.95 -0.75
CA MET A 43 -9.56 -6.11 -0.27
C MET A 43 -9.58 -4.79 -1.03
N GLU A 44 -9.48 -3.70 -0.28
CA GLU A 44 -9.43 -2.35 -0.81
C GLU A 44 -8.11 -1.75 -0.33
N SER A 45 -7.19 -1.45 -1.25
CA SER A 45 -5.92 -0.81 -0.93
C SER A 45 -6.02 0.69 -1.18
N THR A 46 -5.52 1.48 -0.24
CA THR A 46 -5.32 2.92 -0.44
C THR A 46 -3.83 3.25 -0.57
N MET A 47 -3.51 4.54 -0.75
CA MET A 47 -2.13 5.00 -0.83
C MET A 47 -1.36 4.69 0.47
N PRO A 48 -0.16 4.09 0.38
CA PRO A 48 0.69 3.84 1.55
C PRO A 48 1.06 5.11 2.30
N GLU A 49 1.13 5.02 3.63
CA GLU A 49 1.53 6.17 4.45
C GLU A 49 3.00 6.58 4.23
N ALA A 50 3.90 5.64 3.89
CA ALA A 50 5.26 6.00 3.52
C ALA A 50 5.32 6.96 2.33
N PHE A 51 4.38 6.88 1.39
CA PHE A 51 4.31 7.81 0.26
C PHE A 51 3.90 9.22 0.73
N ASN A 52 2.94 9.32 1.65
CA ASN A 52 2.56 10.60 2.25
C ASN A 52 3.72 11.25 2.99
N VAL A 53 4.53 10.45 3.70
CA VAL A 53 5.75 10.93 4.37
C VAL A 53 6.75 11.46 3.34
N LEU A 54 7.01 10.70 2.28
CA LEU A 54 7.91 11.11 1.20
C LEU A 54 7.50 12.46 0.57
N VAL A 55 6.22 12.64 0.28
CA VAL A 55 5.71 13.91 -0.29
C VAL A 55 5.96 15.08 0.67
N LYS A 56 5.76 14.88 1.97
CA LYS A 56 6.05 15.90 2.99
C LYS A 56 7.53 16.22 3.10
N GLU A 57 8.39 15.21 3.01
CA GLU A 57 9.85 15.39 3.02
C GLU A 57 10.31 16.20 1.80
N ILE A 58 9.79 15.91 0.61
CA ILE A 58 10.16 16.67 -0.58
C ILE A 58 9.64 18.12 -0.50
N ARG A 59 8.42 18.33 0.00
CA ARG A 59 7.89 19.69 0.25
C ARG A 59 8.71 20.49 1.25
N SER A 60 9.34 19.83 2.23
CA SER A 60 10.24 20.48 3.19
C SER A 60 11.48 21.10 2.53
N LEU A 61 11.87 20.62 1.35
CA LEU A 61 12.99 21.14 0.56
C LEU A 61 12.59 22.35 -0.31
N GLY A 62 11.34 22.82 -0.23
CA GLY A 62 10.83 23.92 -1.05
C GLY A 62 10.40 23.51 -2.46
N ILE A 63 10.29 22.21 -2.73
CA ILE A 63 9.80 21.66 -4.00
C ILE A 63 8.30 21.43 -3.90
N ASN A 64 7.50 22.04 -4.78
CA ASN A 64 6.06 21.77 -4.82
C ASN A 64 5.77 20.48 -5.61
N ILE A 65 5.16 19.50 -4.93
CA ILE A 65 4.65 18.27 -5.53
C ILE A 65 3.19 18.11 -5.11
N GLU A 66 2.33 17.88 -6.09
CA GLU A 66 0.90 17.63 -5.93
C GLU A 66 0.54 16.33 -6.67
N LEU A 67 -0.39 15.57 -6.12
CA LEU A 67 -0.99 14.41 -6.75
C LEU A 67 -2.24 14.89 -7.48
N GLU A 68 -2.36 14.58 -8.78
CA GLU A 68 -3.53 14.87 -9.61
C GLU A 68 -4.55 13.73 -9.56
#